data_AF-A0A968ZCE2-F1
#
_entry.id   AF-A0A968ZCE2-F1
#
_cell.length_a   1.000
_cell.length_b   1.000
_cell.length_c   1.000
_cell.angle_alpha   90.00
_cell.angle_beta   90.00
_cell.angle_gamma   90.00
#
_symmetry.space_group_name_H-M   'P 1'
#
loop_
_entity.id
_entity.type
_entity.pdbx_description
1 polymer ?
#
loop_
_entity_poly.entity_id
_entity_poly.type
_entity_poly.pdbx_seq_one_letter_code
_entity_poly.pdbx_strand_id
1 'polypeptide(L)'
;MSQIFETDQQYLMPGIQQIASRSQLVIERGEGAILWDEQSKSYIDLFAGVGVCSIGHSHPRFVATITEQLNKVIVGSFSTKVRAEFGELLASVTPENMDRYQLFSCGSEAVEAALRLARSYTKKSNF
;
A
#
# COMPACT_ATOMS: atom_id res chain seq x y z
N MET A 1 -9.31 28.12 -7.56
CA MET A 1 -8.94 26.72 -7.30
C MET A 1 -7.54 26.73 -6.69
N SER A 2 -7.12 25.67 -6.01
CA SER A 2 -5.75 25.61 -5.47
C SER A 2 -4.73 25.59 -6.61
N GLN A 3 -3.69 26.41 -6.52
CA GLN A 3 -2.58 26.41 -7.49
C GLN A 3 -1.90 25.03 -7.52
N ILE A 4 -1.81 24.34 -6.38
CA ILE A 4 -1.23 23.00 -6.27
C ILE A 4 -2.05 22.01 -7.09
N PHE A 5 -3.38 22.05 -6.95
CA PHE A 5 -4.28 21.18 -7.69
C PHE A 5 -4.18 21.42 -9.20
N GLU A 6 -4.20 22.68 -9.64
CA GLU A 6 -4.09 23.02 -11.06
C GLU A 6 -2.77 22.56 -11.67
N THR A 7 -1.66 22.76 -10.96
CA THR A 7 -0.35 22.27 -11.37
C THR A 7 -0.30 20.75 -11.44
N ASP A 8 -0.84 20.04 -10.44
CA ASP A 8 -0.92 18.58 -10.46
C ASP A 8 -1.72 18.06 -11.67
N GLN A 9 -2.93 18.59 -11.88
CA GLN A 9 -3.80 18.15 -13.00
C GLN A 9 -3.20 18.40 -14.38
N GLN A 10 -2.34 19.42 -14.55
CA GLN A 10 -1.68 19.71 -15.83
C GLN A 10 -0.82 18.54 -16.34
N TYR A 11 -0.27 17.74 -15.44
CA TYR A 11 0.68 16.66 -15.78
C TYR A 11 0.06 15.26 -15.71
N LEU A 12 -1.20 15.11 -15.28
CA LEU A 12 -1.85 13.81 -15.15
C LEU A 12 -2.45 13.33 -16.47
N MET A 13 -2.22 12.05 -16.77
CA MET A 13 -2.93 11.36 -17.86
C MET A 13 -4.38 11.02 -17.47
N PRO A 14 -5.29 10.87 -18.43
CA PRO A 14 -6.62 10.31 -18.18
C PRO A 14 -6.56 8.92 -17.53
N GLY A 15 -7.58 8.56 -16.75
CA GLY A 15 -7.70 7.24 -16.11
C GLY A 15 -7.33 7.21 -14.62
N ILE A 16 -7.00 8.36 -14.03
CA ILE A 16 -6.87 8.51 -12.57
C ILE A 16 -8.21 8.29 -11.85
N GLN A 17 -8.12 8.04 -10.54
CA GLN A 17 -9.29 7.81 -9.71
C GLN A 17 -10.20 9.05 -9.68
N GLN A 18 -11.43 8.89 -10.18
CA GLN A 18 -12.38 10.01 -10.32
C GLN A 18 -12.75 10.68 -8.99
N ILE A 19 -12.67 9.94 -7.88
CA ILE A 19 -12.94 10.51 -6.55
C ILE A 19 -11.91 11.61 -6.22
N ALA A 20 -10.63 11.39 -6.52
CA ALA A 20 -9.57 12.36 -6.28
C ALA A 20 -9.74 13.58 -7.19
N SER A 21 -9.90 13.37 -8.50
CA SER A 21 -10.00 14.48 -9.46
C SER A 21 -11.26 15.33 -9.31
N ARG A 22 -12.39 14.74 -8.89
CA ARG A 22 -13.63 15.49 -8.65
C ARG A 22 -13.69 16.17 -7.30
N SER A 23 -12.96 15.67 -6.30
CA SER A 23 -12.95 16.26 -4.95
C SER A 23 -12.31 17.65 -4.92
N GLN A 24 -11.33 17.90 -5.80
CA GLN A 24 -10.48 19.11 -5.81
C GLN A 24 -9.78 19.37 -4.46
N LEU A 25 -9.67 18.34 -3.61
CA LEU A 25 -9.00 18.44 -2.31
C LEU A 25 -7.49 18.35 -2.48
N VAL A 26 -6.79 19.29 -1.84
CA VAL A 26 -5.33 19.26 -1.68
C VAL A 26 -5.04 18.89 -0.23
N ILE A 27 -4.69 17.64 0.01
CA ILE A 27 -4.43 17.11 1.35
C ILE A 27 -2.99 17.43 1.77
N GLU A 28 -2.83 18.09 2.92
CA GLU A 28 -1.53 18.46 3.49
C GLU A 28 -1.08 17.47 4.57
N ARG A 29 -2.00 16.99 5.40
CA ARG A 29 -1.69 16.12 6.55
C ARG A 29 -2.75 15.04 6.74
N GLY A 30 -2.32 13.90 7.27
CA GLY A 30 -3.23 12.85 7.75
C GLY A 30 -2.74 12.24 9.07
N GLU A 31 -3.68 11.89 9.94
CA GLU A 31 -3.46 11.25 11.24
C GLU A 31 -4.68 10.37 11.59
N GLY A 32 -4.45 9.07 11.77
CA GLY A 32 -5.54 8.12 11.97
C GLY A 32 -6.49 8.12 10.77
N ALA A 33 -7.79 8.33 11.01
CA ALA A 33 -8.80 8.43 9.96
C ALA A 33 -9.09 9.88 9.53
N ILE A 34 -8.29 10.86 9.96
CA ILE A 34 -8.54 12.27 9.68
C ILE A 34 -7.49 12.80 8.70
N LEU A 35 -7.96 13.54 7.70
CA LEU A 35 -7.15 14.29 6.74
C LEU A 35 -7.40 15.78 6.92
N TRP A 36 -6.38 16.60 6.69
CA TRP A 36 -6.48 18.06 6.67
C TRP A 36 -6.05 18.56 5.30
N ASP A 37 -6.84 19.45 4.71
CA ASP A 37 -6.42 20.19 3.52
C ASP A 37 -5.46 21.33 3.86
N GLU A 38 -4.92 21.97 2.83
CA GLU A 38 -4.02 23.14 2.94
C GLU A 38 -4.66 24.37 3.62
N GLN A 39 -5.98 24.38 3.84
CA GLN A 39 -6.69 25.40 4.60
C GLN A 39 -7.01 24.94 6.03
N SER A 40 -6.36 23.88 6.50
CA SER A 40 -6.55 23.27 7.82
C SER A 40 -7.97 22.73 8.08
N LYS A 41 -8.79 22.55 7.05
CA LYS A 41 -10.12 21.93 7.20
C LYS A 41 -9.97 20.41 7.24
N SER A 42 -10.62 19.79 8.22
CA SER A 42 -10.53 18.35 8.46
C SER A 42 -11.64 17.55 7.76
N TYR A 43 -11.29 16.35 7.31
CA TYR A 43 -12.17 15.38 6.68
C TYR A 43 -11.98 14.01 7.32
N ILE A 44 -13.06 13.24 7.48
CA ILE A 44 -12.98 11.83 7.87
C ILE A 44 -12.76 11.00 6.60
N ASP A 45 -11.68 10.23 6.56
CA ASP A 45 -11.36 9.30 5.49
C ASP A 45 -12.19 8.01 5.64
N LEU A 46 -13.37 7.99 5.03
CA LEU A 46 -14.22 6.80 4.90
C LEU A 46 -13.82 5.90 3.73
N PHE A 47 -12.77 6.25 2.99
CA PHE A 47 -12.27 5.51 1.83
C PHE A 47 -11.01 4.70 2.16
N ALA A 48 -10.34 5.01 3.28
CA ALA A 48 -9.12 4.38 3.77
C ALA A 48 -8.04 4.26 2.67
N GLY A 49 -7.86 5.31 1.88
CA GLY A 49 -6.93 5.31 0.74
C GLY A 49 -7.18 4.18 -0.26
N VAL A 50 -8.43 3.99 -0.71
CA VAL A 50 -8.82 2.85 -1.58
C VAL A 50 -8.72 1.51 -0.83
N GLY A 51 -9.04 1.52 0.47
CA GLY A 51 -9.02 0.34 1.32
C GLY A 51 -7.63 -0.16 1.75
N VAL A 52 -6.55 0.62 1.53
CA VAL A 52 -5.18 0.21 1.88
C VAL A 52 -4.67 0.78 3.21
N CYS A 53 -5.24 1.89 3.68
CA CYS A 53 -4.80 2.62 4.87
C CYS A 53 -5.44 2.07 6.16
N SER A 54 -5.33 0.76 6.39
CA SER A 54 -6.05 0.05 7.46
C SER A 54 -5.64 0.43 8.88
N ILE A 55 -4.41 0.89 9.09
CA ILE A 55 -3.90 1.37 10.39
C ILE A 55 -4.00 2.90 10.55
N GLY A 56 -4.62 3.57 9.58
CA GLY A 56 -4.71 5.04 9.51
C GLY A 56 -3.43 5.72 9.02
N HIS A 57 -3.57 7.00 8.70
CA HIS A 57 -2.50 7.87 8.24
C HIS A 57 -1.50 8.16 9.37
N SER A 58 -0.21 8.18 9.04
CA SER A 58 0.89 8.58 9.93
C SER A 58 0.91 7.90 11.32
N HIS A 59 0.53 6.62 11.41
CA HIS A 59 0.51 5.91 12.69
C HIS A 59 1.90 5.96 13.39
N PRO A 60 2.03 6.51 14.63
CA PRO A 60 3.33 6.81 15.23
C PRO A 60 4.30 5.63 15.29
N ARG A 61 3.79 4.44 15.65
CA ARG A 61 4.60 3.21 15.67
C ARG A 61 5.11 2.82 14.28
N PHE A 62 4.31 2.97 13.23
CA PHE A 62 4.71 2.63 11.87
C PHE A 62 5.82 3.58 11.39
N VAL A 63 5.62 4.88 11.58
CA VAL A 63 6.62 5.91 11.23
C VAL A 63 7.95 5.66 11.95
N ALA A 64 7.93 5.43 13.26
CA ALA A 64 9.15 5.15 14.01
C ALA A 64 9.89 3.90 13.50
N THR A 65 9.18 2.78 13.32
CA THR A 65 9.79 1.51 12.87
C THR A 65 10.30 1.58 11.43
N ILE A 66 9.57 2.22 10.51
CA ILE A 66 10.04 2.34 9.12
C ILE A 66 11.28 3.24 9.04
N THR A 67 11.32 4.35 9.79
CA THR A 67 12.50 5.22 9.86
C THR A 67 13.71 4.48 10.40
N GLU A 68 13.55 3.66 11.45
CA GLU A 68 14.64 2.83 11.97
C GLU A 68 15.17 1.85 10.91
N GLN A 69 14.27 1.20 10.17
CA GLN A 69 14.66 0.25 9.12
C GLN A 69 15.37 0.95 7.95
N LEU A 70 14.90 2.14 7.55
CA LEU A 70 15.52 2.95 6.49
C LEU A 70 16.96 3.35 6.85
N ASN A 71 17.24 3.61 8.12
CA ASN A 71 18.60 3.90 8.61
C ASN A 71 19.53 2.67 8.64
N LYS A 72 19.01 1.46 8.38
CA LYS A 72 19.79 0.21 8.34
C LYS A 72 19.96 -0.30 6.91
N VAL A 73 18.85 -0.59 6.23
CA VAL A 73 18.83 -1.07 4.84
C VAL A 73 17.45 -0.83 4.22
N ILE A 74 17.45 -0.27 3.01
CA ILE A 74 16.22 0.16 2.31
C ILE A 74 15.68 -0.87 1.31
N VAL A 75 16.55 -1.71 0.73
CA VAL A 75 16.20 -2.65 -0.34
C VAL A 75 17.17 -3.84 -0.32
N GLY A 76 16.67 -5.03 -0.65
CA GLY A 76 17.54 -6.18 -0.84
C GLY A 76 16.78 -7.49 -0.97
N SER A 77 17.36 -8.42 -1.74
CA SER A 77 16.86 -9.79 -1.91
C SER A 77 17.38 -10.75 -0.83
N PHE A 78 18.33 -10.30 -0.01
CA PHE A 78 18.95 -11.07 1.05
C PHE A 78 18.04 -11.21 2.27
N SER A 79 18.32 -12.23 3.09
CA SER A 79 17.60 -12.43 4.35
C SER A 79 17.89 -11.31 5.34
N THR A 80 16.85 -10.88 6.05
CA THR A 80 16.94 -9.94 7.17
C THR A 80 16.16 -10.50 8.36
N LYS A 81 16.48 -10.04 9.57
CA LYS A 81 15.73 -10.41 10.79
C LYS A 81 14.23 -10.11 10.63
N VAL A 82 13.90 -8.91 10.12
CA VAL A 82 12.52 -8.48 9.87
C VAL A 82 11.79 -9.41 8.89
N ARG A 83 12.47 -9.87 7.82
CA ARG A 83 11.85 -10.80 6.85
C ARG A 83 11.59 -12.17 7.46
N ALA A 84 12.48 -12.67 8.32
CA ALA A 84 12.28 -13.93 9.02
C ALA A 84 11.08 -13.85 9.98
N GLU A 85 11.04 -12.83 10.84
CA GLU A 85 9.93 -12.57 11.78
C GLU A 85 8.60 -12.37 11.05
N PHE A 86 8.61 -11.66 9.92
CA PHE A 86 7.42 -11.53 9.08
C PHE A 86 6.92 -12.88 8.55
N GLY A 87 7.83 -13.77 8.14
CA GLY A 87 7.48 -15.11 7.68
C GLY A 87 6.81 -15.96 8.76
N GLU A 88 7.33 -15.92 9.98
CA GLU A 88 6.75 -16.61 11.14
C GLU A 88 5.35 -16.05 11.47
N LEU A 89 5.22 -14.72 11.53
CA LEU A 89 3.95 -14.06 11.79
C LEU A 89 2.91 -14.40 10.71
N LEU A 90 3.30 -14.33 9.44
CA LEU A 90 2.40 -14.65 8.34
C LEU A 90 1.91 -16.09 8.43
N ALA A 91 2.80 -17.05 8.67
CA ALA A 91 2.45 -18.47 8.82
C ALA A 91 1.52 -18.73 10.02
N SER A 92 1.56 -17.90 11.06
CA SER A 92 0.69 -18.03 12.24
C SER A 92 -0.75 -17.54 12.02
N VAL A 93 -1.01 -16.74 10.99
CA VAL A 93 -2.33 -16.16 10.72
C VAL A 93 -2.97 -16.71 9.44
N THR A 94 -2.22 -17.43 8.61
CA THR A 94 -2.73 -18.09 7.41
C THR A 94 -3.41 -19.42 7.72
N PRO A 95 -4.28 -19.93 6.84
CA PRO A 95 -4.88 -21.26 6.99
C PRO A 95 -3.84 -22.38 7.12
N GLU A 96 -4.24 -23.50 7.72
CA GLU A 96 -3.41 -24.70 7.82
C GLU A 96 -2.91 -25.14 6.43
N ASN A 97 -1.64 -25.51 6.34
CA ASN A 97 -0.92 -25.87 5.09
C ASN A 97 -0.67 -24.70 4.11
N MET A 98 -0.81 -23.44 4.54
CA MET A 98 -0.40 -22.25 3.78
C MET A 98 0.79 -21.55 4.46
N ASP A 99 1.96 -22.19 4.42
CA ASP A 99 3.17 -21.83 5.19
C ASP A 99 4.36 -21.39 4.30
N ARG A 100 4.09 -21.05 3.03
CA ARG A 100 5.07 -20.52 2.06
C ARG A 100 4.54 -19.25 1.43
N TYR A 101 5.43 -18.28 1.22
CA TYR A 101 5.06 -16.97 0.68
C TYR A 101 6.09 -16.47 -0.34
N GLN A 102 5.61 -15.60 -1.23
CA GLN A 102 6.43 -14.77 -2.09
C GLN A 102 5.95 -13.32 -1.95
N LEU A 103 6.88 -12.38 -1.84
CA LEU A 103 6.60 -10.96 -1.64
C LEU A 103 6.61 -10.23 -2.99
N PHE A 104 5.67 -9.30 -3.15
CA PHE A 104 5.51 -8.46 -4.33
C PHE A 104 5.22 -7.02 -3.88
N SER A 105 5.40 -6.06 -4.79
CA SER A 105 5.22 -4.64 -4.48
C SER A 105 3.76 -4.21 -4.65
N CYS A 106 2.96 -4.94 -5.45
CA CYS A 106 1.54 -4.66 -5.62
C CYS A 106 0.67 -5.92 -5.77
N GLY A 107 -0.65 -5.74 -5.64
CA GLY A 107 -1.62 -6.83 -5.76
C GLY A 107 -1.69 -7.46 -7.16
N SER A 108 -1.50 -6.66 -8.22
CA SER A 108 -1.52 -7.19 -9.60
C SER A 108 -0.39 -8.19 -9.85
N GLU A 109 0.83 -7.89 -9.38
CA GLU A 109 1.97 -8.81 -9.44
C GLU A 109 1.69 -10.10 -8.66
N ALA A 110 1.10 -9.97 -7.47
CA ALA A 110 0.73 -11.12 -6.65
C ALA A 110 -0.30 -12.02 -7.36
N VAL A 111 -1.32 -11.44 -7.99
CA VAL A 111 -2.32 -12.18 -8.77
C VAL A 111 -1.66 -12.84 -9.99
N GLU A 112 -0.84 -12.12 -10.75
CA GLU A 112 -0.16 -12.70 -11.91
C GLU A 112 0.75 -13.86 -11.53
N ALA A 113 1.51 -13.71 -10.44
CA ALA A 113 2.37 -14.76 -9.91
C ALA A 113 1.56 -15.98 -9.45
N ALA A 114 0.43 -15.78 -8.77
CA ALA A 114 -0.46 -16.85 -8.36
C ALA A 114 -0.99 -17.65 -9.57
N LEU A 115 -1.41 -16.96 -10.64
CA LEU A 115 -1.88 -17.61 -11.87
C LEU A 115 -0.74 -18.39 -12.55
N ARG A 116 0.48 -17.83 -12.59
CA ARG A 116 1.66 -18.52 -13.12
C ARG A 116 2.02 -19.77 -12.30
N LEU A 117 1.95 -19.68 -10.97
CA LEU A 117 2.17 -20.80 -10.07
C LEU A 117 1.14 -21.91 -10.30
N ALA A 118 -0.14 -21.56 -10.38
CA ALA A 118 -1.22 -22.51 -10.65
C ALA A 118 -1.04 -23.22 -11.99
N ARG A 119 -0.70 -22.49 -13.06
CA ARG A 119 -0.41 -23.07 -14.38
C ARG A 119 0.82 -23.97 -14.36
N SER A 120 1.90 -23.55 -13.68
CA SER A 120 3.11 -24.35 -13.54
C SER A 120 2.85 -25.67 -12.82
N TYR A 121 2.04 -25.65 -11.76
CA TYR A 121 1.68 -26.83 -11.00
C TYR A 121 0.73 -27.76 -11.78
N THR A 122 -0.36 -27.21 -12.33
CA THR A 122 -1.42 -28.00 -12.99
C THR A 122 -1.09 -28.40 -14.43
N LYS A 123 -0.10 -27.77 -15.06
CA LYS A 123 0.24 -27.88 -16.50
C LYS A 123 -0.89 -27.48 -17.47
N LYS A 124 -1.93 -26.81 -16.97
CA LYS A 124 -3.03 -26.29 -17.80
C LYS A 124 -2.69 -24.90 -18.33
N SER A 125 -3.09 -24.62 -19.56
CA SER A 125 -2.93 -23.30 -20.21
C SER A 125 -4.15 -22.39 -20.04
N ASN A 126 -5.33 -22.96 -19.79
CA ASN A 126 -6.60 -22.25 -19.63
C ASN A 126 -7.06 -22.27 -18.16
N PHE A 127 -7.86 -21.27 -17.79
CA PHE A 127 -8.53 -21.18 -16.48
C PHE A 127 -9.76 -22.08 -16.43
#